data_AF-A0A7S0B276-F1
#
_entry.id   AF-A0A7S0B276-F1
#
_cell.length_a   1.000
_cell.length_b   1.000
_cell.length_c   1.000
_cell.angle_alpha   90.00
_cell.angle_beta   90.00
_cell.angle_gamma   90.00
#
_symmetry.space_group_name_H-M   'P 1'
#
loop_
_entity.id
_entity.type
_entity.pdbx_description
1 polymer ?
#
loop_
_entity_poly.entity_id
_entity_poly.type
_entity_poly.pdbx_seq_one_letter_code
_entity_poly.pdbx_strand_id
1 'polypeptide(L)'
;ARCSGPESGGGAAAKVGLLFPCGRSVHVSMLADCLGVPGVAEMLAKANGILGYDITGLCLRGPHSELASNRHRQVAVFLAGLAGLAKLHAEAPELAGSVRAV
;
A
#
# COMPACT_ATOMS: atom_id res chain seq x y z
N ALA A 1 -3.76 -4.39 -32.15
CA ALA A 1 -5.13 -3.84 -32.22
C ALA A 1 -5.10 -2.44 -31.62
N ARG A 2 -5.66 -1.44 -32.31
CA ARG A 2 -5.66 -0.03 -31.89
C ARG A 2 -6.61 0.14 -30.70
N CYS A 3 -6.16 0.80 -29.64
CA CYS A 3 -7.04 1.28 -28.58
C CYS A 3 -7.75 2.54 -29.10
N SER A 4 -9.05 2.41 -29.37
CA SER A 4 -9.94 3.55 -29.57
C SER A 4 -10.23 4.19 -28.21
N GLY A 5 -10.11 5.52 -28.12
CA GLY A 5 -10.32 6.29 -26.88
C GLY A 5 -11.79 6.26 -26.41
N PRO A 6 -12.08 6.63 -25.15
CA PRO A 6 -13.44 6.71 -24.67
C PRO A 6 -14.10 8.02 -25.11
N GLU A 7 -15.26 7.90 -25.76
CA GLU A 7 -16.18 9.00 -26.02
C GLU A 7 -16.98 9.35 -24.76
N SER A 8 -17.29 10.65 -24.58
CA SER A 8 -17.92 11.20 -23.39
C SER A 8 -19.44 11.03 -23.36
N GLY A 9 -20.00 10.66 -22.21
CA GLY A 9 -21.40 10.95 -21.88
C GLY A 9 -22.05 9.99 -20.88
N GLY A 10 -22.13 10.41 -19.60
CA GLY A 10 -22.89 9.75 -18.53
C GLY A 10 -22.02 9.19 -17.40
N GLY A 11 -22.00 9.86 -16.25
CA GLY A 11 -21.14 9.53 -15.10
C GLY A 11 -21.47 8.18 -14.47
N ALA A 12 -20.95 7.10 -15.04
CA ALA A 12 -20.87 5.80 -14.38
C ALA A 12 -19.66 5.84 -13.43
N ALA A 13 -19.89 5.60 -12.13
CA ALA A 13 -18.82 5.49 -11.14
C ALA A 13 -17.77 4.49 -11.65
N ALA A 14 -16.52 4.95 -11.77
CA ALA A 14 -15.43 4.11 -12.24
C ALA A 14 -15.30 2.88 -11.33
N LYS A 15 -15.21 1.69 -11.92
CA LYS A 15 -14.98 0.46 -11.16
C LYS A 15 -13.54 0.46 -10.67
N VAL A 16 -13.36 0.49 -9.35
CA VAL A 16 -12.04 0.50 -8.71
C VAL A 16 -11.70 -0.92 -8.24
N GLY A 17 -10.55 -1.42 -8.68
CA GLY A 17 -9.97 -2.67 -8.18
C GLY A 17 -8.69 -2.39 -7.39
N LEU A 18 -8.53 -3.00 -6.22
CA LEU A 18 -7.29 -2.94 -5.45
C LEU A 18 -6.38 -4.10 -5.83
N LEU A 19 -5.17 -3.78 -6.26
CA LEU A 19 -4.12 -4.76 -6.51
C LEU A 19 -3.06 -4.68 -5.43
N PHE A 20 -2.97 -5.72 -4.61
CA PHE A 20 -1.89 -5.87 -3.65
C PHE A 20 -0.76 -6.67 -4.29
N PRO A 21 0.44 -6.09 -4.47
CA PRO A 21 1.54 -6.79 -5.12
C PRO A 21 2.00 -8.00 -4.29
N CYS A 22 2.39 -9.08 -4.96
CA CYS A 22 2.91 -10.29 -4.30
C CYS A 22 4.44 -10.38 -4.38
N GLY A 23 5.08 -10.52 -3.22
CA GLY A 23 6.26 -11.37 -3.00
C GLY A 23 7.63 -10.98 -3.59
N ARG A 24 7.76 -9.94 -4.43
CA ARG A 24 9.07 -9.58 -5.03
C ARG A 24 9.41 -8.09 -5.09
N SER A 25 8.43 -7.19 -5.03
CA SER A 25 8.68 -5.75 -5.09
C SER A 25 8.80 -5.15 -3.70
N VAL A 26 10.02 -5.15 -3.14
CA VAL A 26 10.36 -4.36 -1.95
C VAL A 26 11.49 -3.40 -2.27
N HIS A 27 11.35 -2.17 -1.79
CA HIS A 27 12.35 -1.14 -1.89
C HIS A 27 12.49 -0.43 -0.54
N VAL A 28 13.69 0.06 -0.27
CA VAL A 28 13.92 0.93 0.88
C VAL A 28 13.17 2.24 0.64
N SER A 29 12.60 2.80 1.70
CA SER A 29 11.75 4.00 1.69
C SER A 29 10.33 3.80 1.17
N MET A 30 9.86 2.56 0.99
CA MET A 30 8.52 2.28 0.45
C MET A 30 7.34 2.77 1.30
N LEU A 31 7.58 3.16 2.56
CA LEU A 31 6.56 3.71 3.45
C LEU A 31 6.64 5.23 3.60
N ALA A 32 7.67 5.88 3.04
CA ALA A 32 7.96 7.30 3.30
C ALA A 32 6.76 8.21 2.98
N ASP A 33 6.14 7.99 1.83
CA ASP A 33 5.00 8.79 1.35
C ASP A 33 3.70 8.55 2.13
N CYS A 34 3.65 7.52 2.98
CA CYS A 34 2.47 7.18 3.77
C CYS A 34 2.60 7.55 5.25
N LEU A 35 3.78 7.97 5.72
CA LEU A 35 3.99 8.31 7.14
C LEU A 35 3.14 9.50 7.60
N GLY A 36 2.81 10.42 6.70
CA GLY A 36 1.94 11.56 6.98
C GLY A 36 0.44 11.25 6.95
N VAL A 37 0.05 10.04 6.55
CA VAL A 37 -1.36 9.65 6.44
C VAL A 37 -1.92 9.33 7.84
N PRO A 38 -3.10 9.87 8.19
CA PRO A 38 -3.74 9.59 9.49
C PRO A 38 -3.87 8.08 9.75
N GLY A 39 -3.49 7.65 10.95
CA GLY A 39 -3.59 6.25 11.38
C GLY A 39 -2.47 5.32 10.89
N VAL A 40 -1.66 5.70 9.89
CA VAL A 40 -0.55 4.86 9.41
C VAL A 40 0.54 4.70 10.46
N ALA A 41 0.90 5.78 11.17
CA ALA A 41 1.92 5.71 12.23
C ALA A 41 1.51 4.77 13.38
N GLU A 42 0.24 4.80 13.79
CA GLU A 42 -0.29 3.93 14.84
C GLU A 42 -0.34 2.46 14.37
N MET A 43 -0.77 2.23 13.13
CA MET A 43 -0.76 0.89 12.52
C MET A 43 0.66 0.31 12.48
N LEU A 44 1.65 1.10 12.08
CA LEU A 44 3.06 0.70 12.02
C LEU A 44 3.65 0.43 13.41
N ALA A 45 3.33 1.27 14.40
CA ALA A 45 3.73 1.03 15.78
C ALA A 45 3.13 -0.28 16.33
N LYS A 46 1.86 -0.55 16.03
CA LYS A 46 1.20 -1.81 16.38
C LYS A 46 1.86 -3.01 15.69
N ALA A 47 2.21 -2.89 14.42
CA ALA A 47 2.92 -3.93 13.68
C ALA A 47 4.28 -4.25 14.32
N ASN A 48 5.08 -3.22 14.66
CA ASN A 48 6.35 -3.39 15.37
C ASN A 48 6.14 -4.16 16.70
N GLY A 49 5.08 -3.83 17.46
CA GLY A 49 4.75 -4.52 18.71
C GLY A 49 4.34 -5.99 18.53
N ILE A 50 3.58 -6.30 17.48
CA ILE A 50 3.17 -7.70 17.17
C ILE A 50 4.35 -8.54 16.71
N LEU A 51 5.24 -7.96 15.90
CA LEU A 51 6.35 -8.67 15.27
C LEU A 51 7.54 -8.82 16.22
N GLY A 52 7.66 -7.95 17.22
CA GLY A 52 8.79 -7.93 18.16
C GLY A 52 10.07 -7.33 17.59
N TYR A 53 10.01 -6.65 16.45
CA TYR A 53 11.14 -5.95 15.82
C TYR A 53 10.67 -4.73 15.02
N ASP A 54 11.58 -3.80 14.72
CA ASP A 54 11.29 -2.55 13.99
C ASP A 54 11.19 -2.79 12.47
N ILE A 55 10.07 -3.38 12.03
CA ILE A 55 9.79 -3.55 10.60
C ILE A 55 9.71 -2.18 9.89
N THR A 56 9.19 -1.16 10.57
CA THR A 56 9.04 0.19 10.01
C THR A 56 10.39 0.80 9.67
N GLY A 57 11.34 0.75 10.60
CA GLY A 57 12.72 1.17 10.37
C GLY A 57 13.38 0.39 9.24
N LEU A 58 13.18 -0.93 9.19
CA LEU A 58 13.71 -1.76 8.10
C LEU A 58 13.14 -1.35 6.73
N CYS A 59 11.86 -1.01 6.66
CA CYS A 59 11.22 -0.55 5.42
C CYS A 59 11.70 0.85 4.99
N LEU A 60 12.04 1.73 5.95
CA LEU A 60 12.46 3.11 5.67
C LEU A 60 13.96 3.25 5.42
N ARG A 61 14.79 2.46 6.10
CA ARG A 61 16.26 2.63 6.13
C ARG A 61 17.01 1.43 5.57
N GLY A 62 16.37 0.27 5.42
CA GLY A 62 17.04 -0.97 5.02
C GLY A 62 17.92 -1.55 6.13
N PRO A 63 18.90 -2.40 5.81
CA PRO A 63 19.44 -2.67 4.46
C PRO A 63 18.48 -3.48 3.57
N HIS A 64 18.60 -3.30 2.25
CA HIS A 64 17.73 -3.99 1.27
C HIS A 64 17.82 -5.51 1.37
N SER A 65 19.01 -6.06 1.64
CA SER A 65 19.23 -7.51 1.79
C SER A 65 18.38 -8.14 2.89
N GLU A 66 18.22 -7.45 4.01
CA GLU A 66 17.42 -7.91 5.14
C GLU A 66 15.92 -7.71 4.88
N LEU A 67 15.53 -6.57 4.31
CA LEU A 67 14.16 -6.29 3.89
C LEU A 67 13.68 -7.29 2.84
N ALA A 68 14.57 -7.70 1.94
CA ALA A 68 14.31 -8.69 0.91
C ALA A 68 14.32 -10.12 1.43
N SER A 69 14.59 -10.40 2.70
CA SER A 69 14.48 -11.76 3.25
C SER A 69 13.02 -12.25 3.25
N ASN A 70 12.81 -13.57 3.13
CA ASN A 70 11.45 -14.14 3.15
C ASN A 70 10.67 -13.80 4.43
N ARG A 71 11.38 -13.63 5.56
CA ARG A 71 10.82 -13.26 6.86
C ARG A 71 10.19 -11.86 6.84
N HIS A 72 10.88 -10.89 6.25
CA HIS A 72 10.47 -9.49 6.30
C HIS A 72 9.64 -9.09 5.09
N ARG A 73 9.97 -9.60 3.91
CA ARG A 73 9.39 -9.15 2.63
C ARG A 73 7.87 -9.25 2.58
N GLN A 74 7.30 -10.36 3.05
CA GLN A 74 5.84 -10.57 3.00
C GLN A 74 5.10 -9.57 3.91
N VAL A 75 5.63 -9.38 5.11
CA VAL A 75 5.07 -8.45 6.10
C VAL A 75 5.23 -7.01 5.62
N ALA A 76 6.39 -6.67 5.09
CA ALA A 76 6.70 -5.37 4.52
C ALA A 76 5.69 -5.00 3.42
N VAL A 77 5.51 -5.86 2.42
CA VAL A 77 4.59 -5.62 1.30
C VAL A 77 3.14 -5.52 1.78
N PHE A 78 2.75 -6.33 2.77
CA PHE A 78 1.42 -6.25 3.36
C PHE A 78 1.17 -4.89 4.05
N LEU A 79 2.12 -4.43 4.88
CA LEU A 79 2.01 -3.13 5.55
C LEU A 79 2.01 -1.97 4.56
N ALA A 80 2.82 -2.04 3.50
CA ALA A 80 2.80 -1.05 2.43
C ALA A 80 1.45 -0.99 1.70
N GLY A 81 0.81 -2.14 1.47
CA GLY A 81 -0.54 -2.22 0.92
C GLY A 81 -1.58 -1.54 1.81
N LEU A 82 -1.54 -1.78 3.12
CA LEU A 82 -2.45 -1.13 4.07
C LEU A 82 -2.20 0.38 4.17
N ALA A 83 -0.94 0.80 4.14
CA ALA A 83 -0.56 2.21 4.13
C ALA A 83 -1.07 2.92 2.85
N GLY A 84 -0.95 2.26 1.69
CA GLY A 84 -1.51 2.74 0.43
C GLY A 84 -3.03 2.81 0.44
N LEU A 85 -3.71 1.85 1.08
CA LEU A 85 -5.16 1.90 1.26
C LEU A 85 -5.59 3.06 2.16
N ALA A 86 -4.88 3.29 3.27
CA ALA A 86 -5.13 4.45 4.13
C ALA A 86 -4.93 5.76 3.37
N LYS A 87 -3.90 5.83 2.51
CA LYS A 87 -3.66 6.98 1.63
C LYS A 87 -4.81 7.19 0.64
N LEU A 88 -5.30 6.13 0.01
CA LEU A 88 -6.47 6.18 -0.89
C LEU A 88 -7.70 6.71 -0.15
N HIS A 89 -7.95 6.26 1.08
CA HIS A 89 -9.06 6.76 1.91
C HIS A 89 -8.93 8.26 2.22
N ALA A 90 -7.70 8.76 2.41
CA ALA A 90 -7.44 10.17 2.70
C ALA A 90 -7.56 11.07 1.45
N GLU A 91 -7.10 10.59 0.29
CA GLU A 91 -7.03 11.40 -0.94
C GLU A 91 -8.29 11.31 -1.82
N ALA A 92 -8.98 10.16 -1.85
CA ALA A 92 -10.11 9.91 -2.73
C ALA A 92 -11.18 9.01 -2.05
N PRO A 93 -11.92 9.52 -1.06
CA PRO A 93 -12.87 8.73 -0.28
C PRO A 93 -14.01 8.14 -1.13
N GLU A 94 -14.43 8.82 -2.21
CA GLU A 94 -15.45 8.31 -3.14
C GLU A 94 -14.99 7.06 -3.92
N LEU A 95 -13.69 6.98 -4.25
CA LEU A 95 -13.11 5.81 -4.91
C LEU A 95 -12.93 4.67 -3.93
N ALA A 96 -12.51 4.97 -2.71
CA ALA A 96 -12.41 4.00 -1.62
C ALA A 96 -13.74 3.29 -1.33
N GLY A 97 -14.86 4.04 -1.26
CA GLY A 97 -16.19 3.46 -1.06
C GLY A 97 -16.70 2.61 -2.24
N SER A 98 -16.09 2.76 -3.42
CA SER A 98 -16.45 2.04 -4.64
C SER A 98 -15.62 0.77 -4.85
N VAL A 99 -14.64 0.52 -3.98
CA VAL A 99 -13.81 -0.70 -4.04
C VAL A 99 -14.68 -1.94 -3.87
N ARG A 100 -14.50 -2.90 -4.77
CA ARG A 100 -15.09 -4.24 -4.67
C ARG A 100 -13.97 -5.27 -4.64
N ALA A 101 -14.06 -6.22 -3.72
CA ALA A 101 -13.24 -7.43 -3.79
C ALA A 101 -13.69 -8.26 -5.00
N VAL A 102 -12.73 -8.83 -5.73
CA VAL A 102 -12.95 -9.77 -6.84
C VAL A 102 -12.83 -11.19 -6.31
#